data_AF-A0A7W0X004-F1
#
_entry.id   AF-A0A7W0X004-F1
#
_cell.length_a   1.000
_cell.length_b   1.000
_cell.length_c   1.000
_cell.angle_alpha   90.00
_cell.angle_beta   90.00
_cell.angle_gamma   90.00
#
_symmetry.space_group_name_H-M   'P 1'
#
loop_
_entity.id
_entity.type
_entity.pdbx_description
1 polymer ?
#
loop_
_entity_poly.entity_id
_entity_poly.type
_entity_poly.pdbx_seq_one_letter_code
_entity_poly.pdbx_strand_id
1 'polypeptide(L)'
;FVITAFLQSPNFLYQVEIGEVDPDESSRKKLTGPEVATRMAFFLTDRPPDDALLDMAESGKLKTKEEIRAAAQQLVEREEAKSALDSFYSERFKLRQLDSLAKDMTLFPNYKPELAQAMKQESLMLLREVVWNTNVDYRGIFTADYAFVNKDLATLYGTSPVTTTAFERRELPANRRGVFGQASFLAIESHPGTTSPTRRGRFISERMLCAEIPPPPPGVVTELPPPMPGVPQTMRQRLAAHNENPSCASCHVRMDGIGLALENFDALGGFRTHDQNLPIDASGEVFGVGKFDGLAGLNQLVVAQPDLHRCWVRSLYRHATGHYEAEADEDALLDVDAKFEDSNYRLKQLLVEIVTSDAFRFVDNRGF
;
A
#
# COMPACT_ATOMS: atom_id res chain seq x y z
N PHE A 1 38.35 -16.66 -8.03
CA PHE A 1 38.23 -17.31 -6.71
C PHE A 1 37.94 -16.32 -5.58
N VAL A 2 38.75 -15.28 -5.32
CA VAL A 2 38.46 -14.32 -4.22
C VAL A 2 37.14 -13.57 -4.40
N ILE A 3 36.89 -12.99 -5.58
CA ILE A 3 35.60 -12.33 -5.88
C ILE A 3 34.44 -13.33 -5.78
N THR A 4 34.62 -14.54 -6.31
CA THR A 4 33.62 -15.62 -6.22
C THR A 4 33.29 -15.98 -4.77
N ALA A 5 34.31 -16.12 -3.91
CA ALA A 5 34.13 -16.41 -2.50
C ALA A 5 33.43 -15.26 -1.76
N PHE A 6 33.75 -14.01 -2.11
CA PHE A 6 33.08 -12.83 -1.54
C PHE A 6 31.60 -12.79 -1.92
N LEU A 7 31.28 -12.97 -3.22
CA LEU A 7 29.90 -12.96 -3.73
C LEU A 7 29.06 -14.15 -3.24
N GLN A 8 29.69 -15.21 -2.73
CA GLN A 8 29.03 -16.38 -2.15
C GLN A 8 29.02 -16.37 -0.62
N SER A 9 29.62 -15.36 0.00
CA SER A 9 29.63 -15.22 1.46
C SER A 9 28.22 -14.93 1.96
N PRO A 10 27.74 -15.63 3.01
CA PRO A 10 26.49 -15.26 3.67
C PRO A 10 26.46 -13.79 4.12
N ASN A 11 27.59 -13.24 4.55
CA ASN A 11 27.69 -11.83 4.95
C ASN A 11 27.58 -10.84 3.78
N PHE A 12 27.66 -11.32 2.54
CA PHE A 12 27.38 -10.54 1.33
C PHE A 12 25.94 -10.74 0.84
N LEU A 13 25.43 -11.96 0.96
CA LEU A 13 24.11 -12.34 0.44
C LEU A 13 22.95 -11.97 1.38
N TYR A 14 23.20 -11.86 2.69
CA TYR A 14 22.19 -11.61 3.71
C TYR A 14 22.53 -10.37 4.55
N GLN A 15 21.48 -9.69 5.01
CA GLN A 15 21.61 -8.75 6.12
C GLN A 15 21.77 -9.58 7.40
N VAL A 16 22.92 -9.47 8.05
CA VAL A 16 23.23 -10.22 9.27
C VAL A 16 22.66 -9.45 10.46
N GLU A 17 21.84 -10.12 11.25
CA GLU A 17 21.06 -9.53 12.34
C GLU A 17 21.08 -10.47 13.55
N ILE A 18 22.29 -10.76 14.03
CA ILE A 18 22.53 -11.70 15.14
C ILE A 18 22.33 -10.99 16.47
N GLY A 19 22.82 -9.74 16.57
CA GLY A 19 22.82 -8.96 17.80
C GLY A 19 23.69 -9.53 18.92
N GLU A 20 23.76 -8.78 20.01
CA GLU A 20 24.44 -9.16 21.25
C GLU A 20 23.41 -9.26 22.38
N VAL A 21 23.66 -10.13 23.38
CA VAL A 21 22.76 -10.26 24.53
C VAL A 21 22.60 -8.91 25.20
N ASP A 22 21.35 -8.48 25.37
CA ASP A 22 21.06 -7.23 26.06
C ASP A 22 21.45 -7.37 27.56
N PRO A 23 22.34 -6.52 28.09
CA PRO A 23 22.72 -6.56 29.50
C PRO A 23 21.54 -6.37 30.46
N ASP A 24 20.51 -5.64 30.02
CA ASP A 24 19.34 -5.33 30.84
C ASP A 24 18.25 -6.41 30.74
N GLU A 25 18.24 -7.21 29.66
CA GLU A 25 17.23 -8.23 29.38
C GLU A 25 17.80 -9.42 28.58
N SER A 26 18.24 -10.49 29.25
CA SER A 26 18.93 -11.61 28.57
C SER A 26 18.07 -12.42 27.59
N SER A 27 16.74 -12.24 27.60
CA SER A 27 15.78 -12.90 26.69
C SER A 27 15.81 -12.34 25.26
N ARG A 28 16.43 -11.17 25.05
CA ARG A 28 16.53 -10.51 23.74
C ARG A 28 17.97 -10.20 23.39
N LYS A 29 18.22 -9.98 22.11
CA LYS A 29 19.50 -9.48 21.61
C LYS A 29 19.33 -8.10 21.02
N LYS A 30 20.23 -7.20 21.35
CA LYS A 30 20.32 -5.86 20.79
C LYS A 30 21.21 -5.90 19.56
N LEU A 31 20.71 -5.36 18.44
CA LEU A 31 21.54 -5.23 17.24
C LEU A 31 22.71 -4.28 17.51
N THR A 32 23.87 -4.65 16.99
CA THR A 32 25.09 -3.84 17.05
C THR A 32 24.96 -2.59 16.17
N GLY A 33 25.83 -1.61 16.38
CA GLY A 33 25.86 -0.39 15.55
C GLY A 33 25.91 -0.67 14.04
N PRO A 34 26.80 -1.55 13.56
CA PRO A 34 26.87 -1.90 12.14
C PRO A 34 25.61 -2.62 11.61
N GLU A 35 24.99 -3.49 12.40
CA GLU A 35 23.73 -4.17 12.02
C GLU A 35 22.59 -3.16 11.90
N VAL A 36 22.45 -2.24 12.87
CA VAL A 36 21.47 -1.14 12.83
C VAL A 36 21.71 -0.23 11.63
N ALA A 37 22.97 0.18 11.39
CA ALA A 37 23.33 1.01 10.24
C ALA A 37 22.93 0.35 8.91
N THR A 38 23.22 -0.94 8.77
CA THR A 38 22.89 -1.71 7.56
C THR A 38 21.39 -1.80 7.35
N ARG A 39 20.64 -2.23 8.37
CA ARG A 39 19.18 -2.37 8.31
C ARG A 39 18.50 -1.03 8.00
N MET A 40 18.94 0.05 8.67
CA MET A 40 18.42 1.40 8.44
C MET A 40 18.73 1.91 7.03
N ALA A 41 19.93 1.66 6.50
CA ALA A 41 20.30 2.09 5.15
C ALA A 41 19.45 1.40 4.07
N PHE A 42 19.27 0.08 4.16
CA PHE A 42 18.44 -0.65 3.21
C PHE A 42 16.97 -0.22 3.30
N PHE A 43 16.41 -0.08 4.50
CA PHE A 43 15.03 0.37 4.65
C PHE A 43 14.81 1.80 4.14
N LEU A 44 15.66 2.75 4.56
CA LEU A 44 15.43 4.17 4.29
C LEU A 44 15.96 4.64 2.95
N THR A 45 16.91 3.92 2.33
CA THR A 45 17.56 4.36 1.08
C THR A 45 17.68 3.29 0.00
N ASP A 46 17.26 2.04 0.28
CA ASP A 46 17.39 0.89 -0.63
C ASP A 46 18.83 0.70 -1.13
N ARG A 47 19.80 0.99 -0.24
CA ARG A 47 21.23 0.95 -0.51
C ARG A 47 22.01 0.47 0.72
N PRO A 48 23.23 -0.07 0.54
CA PRO A 48 24.13 -0.33 1.66
C PRO A 48 24.50 0.98 2.39
N PRO A 49 24.90 0.89 3.67
CA PRO A 49 25.32 2.06 4.44
C PRO A 49 26.53 2.74 3.78
N ASP A 50 26.54 4.07 3.78
CA ASP A 50 27.69 4.84 3.33
C ASP A 50 28.78 4.92 4.40
N ASP A 51 29.98 5.39 4.02
CA ASP A 51 31.12 5.50 4.93
C ASP A 51 30.79 6.34 6.18
N ALA A 52 29.99 7.40 6.03
CA ALA A 52 29.60 8.24 7.16
C ALA A 52 28.72 7.50 8.17
N LEU A 53 27.77 6.70 7.70
CA LEU A 53 26.91 5.91 8.57
C LEU A 53 27.66 4.73 9.21
N LEU A 54 28.62 4.14 8.49
CA LEU A 54 29.53 3.13 9.04
C LEU A 54 30.45 3.72 10.12
N ASP A 55 31.04 4.88 9.89
CA ASP A 55 31.86 5.58 10.90
C ASP A 55 31.05 5.90 12.17
N MET A 56 29.78 6.29 12.02
CA MET A 56 28.87 6.48 13.16
C MET A 56 28.63 5.17 13.92
N ALA A 57 28.41 4.07 13.20
CA ALA A 57 28.24 2.75 13.80
C ALA A 57 29.48 2.31 14.59
N GLU A 58 30.66 2.38 13.97
CA GLU A 58 31.93 1.93 14.55
C GLU A 58 32.40 2.80 15.72
N SER A 59 32.14 4.11 15.67
CA SER A 59 32.42 5.03 16.78
C SER A 59 31.40 4.95 17.93
N GLY A 60 30.41 4.06 17.82
CA GLY A 60 29.40 3.82 18.87
C GLY A 60 28.30 4.89 18.95
N LYS A 61 28.12 5.70 17.91
CA LYS A 61 27.12 6.78 17.81
C LYS A 61 25.78 6.31 17.22
N LEU A 62 25.45 5.03 17.34
CA LEU A 62 24.16 4.43 16.95
C LEU A 62 23.63 3.48 18.04
N LYS A 63 23.92 3.75 19.31
CA LYS A 63 23.58 2.85 20.43
C LYS A 63 22.25 3.23 21.10
N THR A 64 21.95 4.52 21.12
CA THR A 64 20.76 5.10 21.78
C THR A 64 19.65 5.38 20.77
N LYS A 65 18.41 5.61 21.24
CA LYS A 65 17.27 5.89 20.34
C LYS A 65 17.44 7.24 19.68
N GLU A 66 18.00 8.19 20.41
CA GLU A 66 18.24 9.58 20.01
C GLU A 66 19.30 9.68 18.90
N GLU A 67 20.39 8.91 19.04
CA GLU A 67 21.45 8.82 18.03
C GLU A 67 20.93 8.22 16.71
N ILE A 68 20.19 7.10 16.79
CA ILE A 68 19.58 6.47 15.61
C ILE A 68 18.57 7.42 14.97
N ARG A 69 17.75 8.11 15.78
CA ARG A 69 16.78 9.10 15.31
C ARG A 69 17.48 10.20 14.50
N ALA A 70 18.59 10.74 15.01
CA ALA A 70 19.33 11.79 14.32
C ALA A 70 19.90 11.32 12.97
N ALA A 71 20.44 10.09 12.91
CA ALA A 71 20.92 9.51 11.66
C ALA A 71 19.78 9.25 10.66
N ALA A 72 18.67 8.68 11.13
CA ALA A 72 17.48 8.40 10.33
C ALA A 72 16.88 9.68 9.72
N GLN A 73 16.80 10.76 10.50
CA GLN A 73 16.35 12.07 10.03
C GLN A 73 17.21 12.62 8.89
N GLN A 74 18.52 12.35 8.89
CA GLN A 74 19.37 12.75 7.77
C GLN A 74 19.16 11.87 6.53
N LEU A 75 18.92 10.57 6.71
CA LEU A 75 18.70 9.62 5.62
C LEU A 75 17.38 9.89 4.88
N VAL A 76 16.28 10.16 5.59
CA VAL A 76 14.95 10.37 4.98
C VAL A 76 14.83 11.62 4.11
N GLU A 77 15.77 12.57 4.24
CA GLU A 77 15.82 13.78 3.41
C GLU A 77 16.57 13.56 2.09
N ARG A 78 17.24 12.43 1.91
CA ARG A 78 18.01 12.12 0.69
C ARG A 78 17.08 11.74 -0.47
N GLU A 79 17.54 11.97 -1.70
CA GLU A 79 16.79 11.57 -2.91
C GLU A 79 16.64 10.04 -3.02
N GLU A 80 17.61 9.29 -2.49
CA GLU A 80 17.53 7.84 -2.36
C GLU A 80 16.33 7.39 -1.54
N ALA A 81 15.96 8.12 -0.48
CA ALA A 81 14.81 7.76 0.34
C ALA A 81 13.48 7.88 -0.42
N LYS A 82 13.39 8.84 -1.35
CA LYS A 82 12.25 8.94 -2.28
C LYS A 82 12.17 7.77 -3.25
N SER A 83 13.30 7.18 -3.59
CA SER A 83 13.35 6.01 -4.48
C SER A 83 13.07 4.71 -3.72
N ALA A 84 13.62 4.56 -2.51
CA ALA A 84 13.35 3.42 -1.64
C ALA A 84 11.85 3.26 -1.34
N LEU A 85 11.19 4.37 -1.06
CA LEU A 85 9.77 4.34 -0.73
C LEU A 85 8.87 4.06 -1.95
N ASP A 86 9.33 4.38 -3.18
CA ASP A 86 8.64 3.94 -4.39
C ASP A 86 8.60 2.41 -4.49
N SER A 87 9.67 1.72 -4.07
CA SER A 87 9.73 0.25 -4.05
C SER A 87 8.68 -0.32 -3.09
N PHE A 88 8.58 0.21 -1.87
CA PHE A 88 7.57 -0.15 -0.87
C PHE A 88 6.15 0.06 -1.43
N TYR A 89 5.85 1.25 -1.94
CA TYR A 89 4.50 1.53 -2.41
C TYR A 89 4.15 0.80 -3.70
N SER A 90 5.11 0.57 -4.58
CA SER A 90 4.92 -0.25 -5.77
C SER A 90 4.53 -1.68 -5.42
N GLU A 91 5.01 -2.20 -4.30
CA GLU A 91 4.60 -3.50 -3.78
C GLU A 91 3.24 -3.42 -3.08
N ARG A 92 3.08 -2.46 -2.16
CA ARG A 92 1.85 -2.26 -1.37
C ARG A 92 0.61 -2.05 -2.25
N PHE A 93 0.72 -1.23 -3.28
CA PHE A 93 -0.34 -0.95 -4.25
C PHE A 93 -0.26 -1.80 -5.51
N LYS A 94 0.64 -2.79 -5.55
CA LYS A 94 0.85 -3.71 -6.69
C LYS A 94 1.13 -2.98 -8.01
N LEU A 95 1.69 -1.78 -7.97
CA LEU A 95 1.93 -0.93 -9.16
C LEU A 95 2.84 -1.60 -10.19
N ARG A 96 3.70 -2.55 -9.79
CA ARG A 96 4.52 -3.36 -10.72
C ARG A 96 3.67 -4.19 -11.69
N GLN A 97 2.41 -4.50 -11.34
CA GLN A 97 1.50 -5.22 -12.24
C GLN A 97 1.15 -4.39 -13.49
N LEU A 98 1.23 -3.06 -13.44
CA LEU A 98 0.97 -2.20 -14.61
C LEU A 98 1.98 -2.44 -15.74
N ASP A 99 3.18 -2.93 -15.43
CA ASP A 99 4.22 -3.20 -16.43
C ASP A 99 3.82 -4.36 -17.39
N SER A 100 2.88 -5.22 -16.98
CA SER A 100 2.39 -6.36 -17.78
C SER A 100 0.86 -6.51 -17.77
N LEU A 101 0.12 -5.56 -17.20
CA LEU A 101 -1.34 -5.61 -17.12
C LEU A 101 -1.94 -5.58 -18.52
N ALA A 102 -2.82 -6.55 -18.81
CA ALA A 102 -3.56 -6.63 -20.05
C ALA A 102 -5.03 -6.20 -19.86
N LYS A 103 -5.57 -5.51 -20.86
CA LYS A 103 -6.99 -5.16 -20.96
C LYS A 103 -7.54 -5.63 -22.29
N ASP A 104 -8.85 -5.88 -22.33
CA ASP A 104 -9.55 -6.19 -23.56
C ASP A 104 -9.46 -4.98 -24.50
N MET A 105 -8.74 -5.11 -25.61
CA MET A 105 -8.50 -4.00 -26.54
C MET A 105 -9.75 -3.60 -27.32
N THR A 106 -10.77 -4.46 -27.39
CA THR A 106 -12.06 -4.12 -28.00
C THR A 106 -12.85 -3.18 -27.10
N LEU A 107 -12.79 -3.42 -25.78
CA LEU A 107 -13.47 -2.59 -24.78
C LEU A 107 -12.67 -1.35 -24.40
N PHE A 108 -11.34 -1.45 -24.39
CA PHE A 108 -10.41 -0.42 -23.93
C PHE A 108 -9.31 -0.11 -24.96
N PRO A 109 -9.65 0.36 -26.18
CA PRO A 109 -8.69 0.61 -27.26
C PRO A 109 -7.65 1.70 -26.92
N ASN A 110 -7.94 2.53 -25.92
CA ASN A 110 -7.06 3.59 -25.44
C ASN A 110 -6.04 3.10 -24.39
N TYR A 111 -6.14 1.85 -23.92
CA TYR A 111 -5.16 1.30 -23.00
C TYR A 111 -3.86 0.96 -23.75
N LYS A 112 -2.81 1.69 -23.41
CA LYS A 112 -1.47 1.57 -24.01
C LYS A 112 -0.40 1.57 -22.91
N PRO A 113 0.83 1.08 -23.18
CA PRO A 113 1.92 1.11 -22.22
C PRO A 113 2.17 2.50 -21.61
N GLU A 114 2.01 3.57 -22.39
CA GLU A 114 2.18 4.95 -21.92
C GLU A 114 1.17 5.32 -20.84
N LEU A 115 -0.10 4.91 -21.00
CA LEU A 115 -1.13 5.13 -19.99
C LEU A 115 -0.85 4.32 -18.72
N ALA A 116 -0.41 3.06 -18.85
CA ALA A 116 -0.04 2.22 -17.71
C ALA A 116 1.13 2.84 -16.91
N GLN A 117 2.15 3.34 -17.60
CA GLN A 117 3.25 4.08 -16.95
C GLN A 117 2.75 5.38 -16.33
N ALA A 118 1.82 6.10 -16.97
CA ALA A 118 1.25 7.31 -16.42
C ALA A 118 0.49 7.07 -15.11
N MET A 119 -0.33 6.00 -15.06
CA MET A 119 -1.03 5.56 -13.84
C MET A 119 -0.06 5.25 -12.69
N LYS A 120 1.04 4.54 -12.99
CA LYS A 120 2.10 4.22 -12.01
C LYS A 120 2.75 5.48 -11.45
N GLN A 121 3.15 6.40 -12.34
CA GLN A 121 3.81 7.65 -11.95
C GLN A 121 2.89 8.57 -11.15
N GLU A 122 1.62 8.71 -11.53
CA GLU A 122 0.63 9.46 -10.75
C GLU A 122 0.55 8.94 -9.31
N SER A 123 0.46 7.62 -9.15
CA SER A 123 0.34 6.98 -7.83
C SER A 123 1.56 7.33 -6.96
N LEU A 124 2.76 7.15 -7.51
CA LEU A 124 4.01 7.45 -6.82
C LEU A 124 4.16 8.95 -6.50
N MET A 125 3.73 9.84 -7.39
CA MET A 125 3.74 11.29 -7.14
C MET A 125 2.79 11.67 -5.99
N LEU A 126 1.58 11.12 -5.93
CA LEU A 126 0.67 11.35 -4.80
C LEU A 126 1.29 10.87 -3.48
N LEU A 127 1.87 9.68 -3.48
CA LEU A 127 2.48 9.09 -2.30
C LEU A 127 3.69 9.89 -1.81
N ARG A 128 4.54 10.36 -2.74
CA ARG A 128 5.65 11.26 -2.43
C ARG A 128 5.18 12.60 -1.87
N GLU A 129 4.16 13.19 -2.48
CA GLU A 129 3.56 14.43 -1.98
C GLU A 129 3.12 14.27 -0.52
N VAL A 130 2.39 13.20 -0.20
CA VAL A 130 1.91 12.96 1.17
C VAL A 130 3.06 12.73 2.16
N VAL A 131 4.13 12.04 1.76
CA VAL A 131 5.24 11.71 2.67
C VAL A 131 6.13 12.92 2.95
N TRP A 132 6.56 13.64 1.91
CA TRP A 132 7.56 14.70 2.06
C TRP A 132 6.94 16.09 2.31
N ASN A 133 5.64 16.27 2.09
CA ASN A 133 4.95 17.48 2.53
C ASN A 133 4.60 17.35 4.04
N THR A 134 5.39 18.01 4.88
CA THR A 134 5.29 17.91 6.35
C THR A 134 3.97 18.42 6.93
N ASN A 135 3.12 19.06 6.13
CA ASN A 135 1.81 19.55 6.53
C ASN A 135 0.67 18.60 6.15
N VAL A 136 0.95 17.47 5.49
CA VAL A 136 -0.07 16.53 4.99
C VAL A 136 -0.20 15.29 5.88
N ASP A 137 -1.45 14.97 6.24
CA ASP A 137 -1.82 13.76 6.98
C ASP A 137 -1.81 12.57 6.01
N TYR A 138 -1.32 11.40 6.42
CA TYR A 138 -1.28 10.22 5.54
C TYR A 138 -2.65 9.83 4.96
N ARG A 139 -3.76 10.14 5.66
CA ARG A 139 -5.13 9.91 5.19
C ARG A 139 -5.45 10.72 3.93
N GLY A 140 -4.64 11.72 3.61
CA GLY A 140 -4.60 12.40 2.31
C GLY A 140 -4.44 11.44 1.13
N ILE A 141 -3.77 10.30 1.30
CA ILE A 141 -3.68 9.24 0.27
C ILE A 141 -5.07 8.80 -0.21
N PHE A 142 -6.06 8.76 0.69
CA PHE A 142 -7.42 8.29 0.39
C PHE A 142 -8.38 9.43 0.08
N THR A 143 -8.08 10.64 0.53
CA THR A 143 -9.03 11.77 0.48
C THR A 143 -8.65 12.88 -0.48
N ALA A 144 -7.43 12.85 -1.05
CA ALA A 144 -6.94 13.85 -1.99
C ALA A 144 -7.95 14.12 -3.11
N ASP A 145 -8.30 15.39 -3.27
CA ASP A 145 -9.16 15.94 -4.31
C ASP A 145 -8.35 16.46 -5.51
N TYR A 146 -7.10 16.04 -5.61
CA TYR A 146 -6.18 16.37 -6.67
C TYR A 146 -5.42 15.12 -7.13
N ALA A 147 -4.87 15.21 -8.33
CA ALA A 147 -3.98 14.20 -8.91
C ALA A 147 -2.83 14.89 -9.65
N PHE A 148 -1.81 14.10 -9.96
CA PHE A 148 -0.75 14.50 -10.90
C PHE A 148 -1.12 13.93 -12.26
N VAL A 149 -1.50 14.79 -13.19
CA VAL A 149 -2.14 14.40 -14.44
C VAL A 149 -1.29 14.83 -15.64
N ASN A 150 -1.05 13.91 -16.57
CA ASN A 150 -0.47 14.20 -17.89
C ASN A 150 -1.55 14.09 -18.98
N LYS A 151 -1.19 14.26 -20.26
CA LYS A 151 -2.15 14.16 -21.38
C LYS A 151 -2.95 12.85 -21.42
N ASP A 152 -2.35 11.71 -21.04
CA ASP A 152 -2.96 10.39 -21.17
C ASP A 152 -4.01 10.18 -20.06
N LEU A 153 -3.68 10.58 -18.82
CA LEU A 153 -4.60 10.54 -17.68
C LEU A 153 -5.73 11.57 -17.78
N ALA A 154 -5.47 12.76 -18.35
CA ALA A 154 -6.47 13.82 -18.44
C ALA A 154 -7.74 13.37 -19.17
N THR A 155 -7.55 12.64 -20.27
CA THR A 155 -8.65 12.07 -21.07
C THR A 155 -9.44 11.05 -20.26
N LEU A 156 -8.76 10.14 -19.54
CA LEU A 156 -9.42 9.11 -18.75
C LEU A 156 -10.18 9.68 -17.54
N TYR A 157 -9.67 10.75 -16.95
CA TYR A 157 -10.27 11.37 -15.77
C TYR A 157 -11.34 12.39 -16.09
N GLY A 158 -11.45 12.84 -17.34
CA GLY A 158 -12.36 13.91 -17.74
C GLY A 158 -11.96 15.25 -17.13
N THR A 159 -10.68 15.47 -16.86
CA THR A 159 -10.15 16.76 -16.42
C THR A 159 -9.91 17.68 -17.63
N SER A 160 -9.60 18.96 -17.38
CA SER A 160 -9.22 19.88 -18.46
C SER A 160 -8.06 19.31 -19.28
N PRO A 161 -8.08 19.42 -20.63
CA PRO A 161 -7.05 18.82 -21.47
C PRO A 161 -5.64 19.26 -21.09
N VAL A 162 -4.74 18.29 -20.94
CA VAL A 162 -3.30 18.50 -20.80
C VAL A 162 -2.67 18.14 -22.15
N THR A 163 -1.84 19.03 -22.70
CA THR A 163 -1.22 18.82 -24.01
C THR A 163 0.19 18.22 -23.93
N THR A 164 0.76 18.16 -22.72
CA THR A 164 2.14 17.72 -22.50
C THR A 164 2.19 16.33 -21.86
N THR A 165 3.34 15.67 -22.00
CA THR A 165 3.65 14.43 -21.27
C THR A 165 4.12 14.69 -19.84
N ALA A 166 4.36 15.95 -19.47
CA ALA A 166 4.71 16.32 -18.11
C ALA A 166 3.48 16.20 -17.20
N PHE A 167 3.73 15.90 -15.93
CA PHE A 167 2.70 15.81 -14.92
C PHE A 167 2.42 17.17 -14.31
N GLU A 168 1.15 17.51 -14.18
CA GLU A 168 0.70 18.74 -13.53
C GLU A 168 -0.25 18.38 -12.39
N ARG A 169 -0.10 19.05 -11.24
CA ARG A 169 -1.07 18.90 -10.15
C ARG A 169 -2.39 19.56 -10.57
N ARG A 170 -3.47 18.79 -10.59
CA ARG A 170 -4.80 19.22 -11.03
C ARG A 170 -5.86 18.78 -10.03
N GLU A 171 -6.87 19.62 -9.83
CA GLU A 171 -8.06 19.24 -9.09
C GLU A 171 -8.82 18.14 -9.83
N LEU A 172 -9.34 17.19 -9.06
CA LEU A 172 -10.13 16.08 -9.56
C LEU A 172 -11.63 16.45 -9.56
N PRO A 173 -12.41 15.89 -10.49
CA PRO A 173 -13.86 15.91 -10.41
C PRO A 173 -14.36 15.35 -9.07
N ALA A 174 -15.49 15.86 -8.56
CA ALA A 174 -15.97 15.54 -7.21
C ALA A 174 -16.19 14.04 -6.92
N ASN A 175 -16.40 13.25 -7.97
CA ASN A 175 -16.61 11.81 -7.98
C ASN A 175 -15.32 10.96 -7.92
N ARG A 176 -14.13 11.57 -8.04
CA ARG A 176 -12.83 10.87 -7.99
C ARG A 176 -11.95 11.47 -6.91
N ARG A 177 -11.48 10.65 -5.97
CA ARG A 177 -10.60 11.10 -4.88
C ARG A 177 -9.67 9.99 -4.42
N GLY A 178 -8.46 10.37 -4.04
CA GLY A 178 -7.44 9.50 -3.46
C GLY A 178 -7.08 8.28 -4.31
N VAL A 179 -6.30 7.39 -3.71
CA VAL A 179 -5.74 6.21 -4.39
C VAL A 179 -6.81 5.22 -4.86
N PHE A 180 -7.95 5.10 -4.16
CA PHE A 180 -9.04 4.24 -4.60
C PHE A 180 -9.79 4.80 -5.82
N GLY A 181 -9.67 6.11 -6.06
CA GLY A 181 -10.12 6.76 -7.28
C GLY A 181 -9.08 6.76 -8.39
N GLN A 182 -7.85 6.28 -8.19
CA GLN A 182 -6.84 6.27 -9.26
C GLN A 182 -7.04 5.12 -10.23
N ALA A 183 -6.76 5.36 -11.50
CA ALA A 183 -6.84 4.33 -12.54
C ALA A 183 -5.86 3.17 -12.33
N SER A 184 -4.70 3.41 -11.69
CA SER A 184 -3.77 2.35 -11.30
C SER A 184 -4.47 1.26 -10.49
N PHE A 185 -5.06 1.65 -9.35
CA PHE A 185 -5.79 0.75 -8.46
C PHE A 185 -7.00 0.11 -9.15
N LEU A 186 -7.83 0.93 -9.81
CA LEU A 186 -9.06 0.47 -10.46
C LEU A 186 -8.77 -0.54 -11.59
N ALA A 187 -7.71 -0.33 -12.37
CA ALA A 187 -7.31 -1.20 -13.45
C ALA A 187 -6.65 -2.48 -12.96
N ILE A 188 -5.73 -2.39 -11.99
CA ILE A 188 -5.05 -3.55 -11.38
C ILE A 188 -6.10 -4.50 -10.77
N GLU A 189 -7.04 -3.97 -10.00
CA GLU A 189 -8.05 -4.76 -9.29
C GLU A 189 -9.31 -5.05 -10.12
N SER A 190 -9.17 -5.11 -11.45
CA SER A 190 -10.23 -5.53 -12.38
C SER A 190 -9.75 -6.66 -13.29
N HIS A 191 -10.68 -7.36 -13.94
CA HIS A 191 -10.36 -8.28 -15.03
C HIS A 191 -10.00 -7.49 -16.30
N PRO A 192 -9.51 -8.15 -17.37
CA PRO A 192 -9.21 -7.47 -18.63
C PRO A 192 -10.40 -6.72 -19.23
N GLY A 193 -11.61 -7.30 -19.16
CA GLY A 193 -12.82 -6.74 -19.78
C GLY A 193 -13.90 -6.26 -18.80
N THR A 194 -13.82 -6.60 -17.52
CA THR A 194 -14.88 -6.31 -16.54
C THR A 194 -14.30 -5.87 -15.20
N THR A 195 -15.07 -5.11 -14.43
CA THR A 195 -14.73 -4.76 -13.05
C THR A 195 -14.74 -6.01 -12.15
N SER A 196 -14.21 -5.87 -10.94
CA SER A 196 -14.27 -6.91 -9.91
C SER A 196 -14.42 -6.28 -8.53
N PRO A 197 -15.65 -6.05 -8.05
CA PRO A 197 -15.89 -5.57 -6.68
C PRO A 197 -15.20 -6.45 -5.64
N THR A 198 -15.25 -7.78 -5.79
CA THR A 198 -14.57 -8.69 -4.87
C THR A 198 -13.07 -8.40 -4.77
N ARG A 199 -12.35 -8.21 -5.90
CA ARG A 199 -10.90 -7.92 -5.87
C ARG A 199 -10.60 -6.53 -5.30
N ARG A 200 -11.36 -5.52 -5.70
CA ARG A 200 -11.20 -4.15 -5.20
C ARG A 200 -11.45 -4.07 -3.69
N GLY A 201 -12.52 -4.70 -3.22
CA GLY A 201 -12.89 -4.76 -1.81
C GLY A 201 -11.91 -5.59 -0.99
N ARG A 202 -11.49 -6.75 -1.49
CA ARG A 202 -10.45 -7.58 -0.87
C ARG A 202 -9.15 -6.80 -0.66
N PHE A 203 -8.71 -6.04 -1.66
CA PHE A 203 -7.52 -5.20 -1.53
C PHE A 203 -7.65 -4.23 -0.36
N ILE A 204 -8.79 -3.54 -0.26
CA ILE A 204 -9.02 -2.56 0.81
C ILE A 204 -9.06 -3.25 2.17
N SER A 205 -9.81 -4.35 2.31
CA SER A 205 -9.89 -5.11 3.56
C SER A 205 -8.53 -5.67 4.01
N GLU A 206 -7.83 -6.41 3.14
CA GLU A 206 -6.56 -7.07 3.53
C GLU A 206 -5.39 -6.09 3.62
N ARG A 207 -5.23 -5.19 2.63
CA ARG A 207 -4.02 -4.36 2.56
C ARG A 207 -4.14 -3.06 3.31
N MET A 208 -5.34 -2.50 3.43
CA MET A 208 -5.53 -1.20 4.09
C MET A 208 -5.98 -1.39 5.53
N LEU A 209 -6.81 -2.38 5.81
CA LEU A 209 -7.36 -2.62 7.16
C LEU A 209 -6.77 -3.85 7.85
N CYS A 210 -5.86 -4.59 7.19
CA CYS A 210 -5.25 -5.82 7.73
C CYS A 210 -6.29 -6.86 8.20
N ALA A 211 -7.50 -6.82 7.63
CA ALA A 211 -8.54 -7.75 7.94
C ALA A 211 -8.22 -9.13 7.34
N GLU A 212 -8.38 -10.17 8.14
CA GLU A 212 -8.25 -11.55 7.65
C GLU A 212 -9.48 -11.93 6.82
N ILE A 213 -9.22 -12.36 5.58
CA ILE A 213 -10.22 -12.95 4.70
C ILE A 213 -9.79 -14.40 4.44
N PRO A 214 -10.55 -15.39 4.92
CA PRO A 214 -10.17 -16.78 4.76
C PRO A 214 -10.21 -17.19 3.28
N PRO A 215 -9.41 -18.18 2.87
CA PRO A 215 -9.49 -18.72 1.52
C PRO A 215 -10.89 -19.30 1.25
N PRO A 216 -11.33 -19.34 -0.02
CA PRO A 216 -12.61 -19.94 -0.37
C PRO A 216 -12.63 -21.43 0.06
N PRO A 217 -13.79 -21.97 0.47
CA PRO A 217 -13.89 -23.37 0.85
C PRO A 217 -13.39 -24.32 -0.26
N PRO A 218 -12.75 -25.46 0.06
CA PRO A 218 -12.26 -26.39 -0.95
C PRO A 218 -13.39 -26.87 -1.88
N GLY A 219 -13.11 -26.89 -3.19
CA GLY A 219 -14.02 -27.45 -4.21
C GLY A 219 -15.16 -26.52 -4.67
N VAL A 220 -15.22 -25.26 -4.21
CA VAL A 220 -16.20 -24.29 -4.72
C VAL A 220 -15.76 -23.67 -6.05
N VAL A 221 -16.73 -23.39 -6.92
CA VAL A 221 -16.49 -22.59 -8.14
C VAL A 221 -16.46 -21.12 -7.73
N THR A 222 -15.32 -20.46 -7.93
CA THR A 222 -15.09 -19.05 -7.55
C THR A 222 -15.37 -18.07 -8.69
N GLU A 223 -15.68 -18.58 -9.89
CA GLU A 223 -16.07 -17.79 -11.03
C GLU A 223 -17.56 -17.44 -10.97
N LEU A 224 -17.88 -16.19 -11.28
CA LEU A 224 -19.27 -15.79 -11.47
C LEU A 224 -19.87 -16.53 -12.66
N PRO A 225 -21.15 -16.95 -12.58
CA PRO A 225 -21.86 -17.46 -13.74
C PRO A 225 -21.75 -16.50 -14.94
N PRO A 226 -21.75 -17.05 -16.17
CA PRO A 226 -21.78 -16.22 -17.36
C PRO A 226 -23.04 -15.33 -17.33
N PRO A 227 -22.98 -14.11 -17.90
CA PRO A 227 -24.15 -13.25 -18.00
C PRO A 227 -25.31 -13.96 -18.69
N MET A 228 -26.54 -13.73 -18.22
CA MET A 228 -27.73 -14.29 -18.84
C MET A 228 -27.94 -13.69 -20.25
N PRO A 229 -28.05 -14.50 -21.32
CA PRO A 229 -28.22 -13.98 -22.67
C PRO A 229 -29.48 -13.10 -22.80
N GLY A 230 -29.32 -11.88 -23.30
CA GLY A 230 -30.42 -10.94 -23.53
C GLY A 230 -30.99 -10.28 -22.27
N VAL A 231 -30.45 -10.57 -21.08
CA VAL A 231 -30.88 -9.94 -19.82
C VAL A 231 -29.74 -9.05 -19.31
N PRO A 232 -29.84 -7.72 -19.44
CA PRO A 232 -28.82 -6.83 -18.90
C PRO A 232 -28.77 -6.97 -17.37
N GLN A 233 -27.57 -7.16 -16.83
CA GLN A 233 -27.33 -7.26 -15.39
C GLN A 233 -26.15 -6.37 -15.03
N THR A 234 -26.33 -5.56 -14.00
CA THR A 234 -25.23 -4.85 -13.34
C THR A 234 -24.32 -5.85 -12.62
N MET A 235 -23.06 -5.48 -12.37
CA MET A 235 -22.16 -6.30 -11.57
C MET A 235 -22.68 -6.58 -10.15
N ARG A 236 -23.44 -5.65 -9.54
CA ARG A 236 -24.16 -5.89 -8.28
C ARG A 236 -25.14 -7.05 -8.39
N GLN A 237 -25.97 -7.05 -9.44
CA GLN A 237 -26.93 -8.12 -9.68
C GLN A 237 -26.23 -9.46 -9.96
N ARG A 238 -25.09 -9.43 -10.65
CA ARG A 238 -24.28 -10.64 -10.88
C ARG A 238 -23.69 -11.19 -9.58
N LEU A 239 -23.21 -10.31 -8.69
CA LEU A 239 -22.64 -10.70 -7.39
C LEU A 239 -23.67 -11.17 -6.37
N ALA A 240 -24.97 -10.94 -6.60
CA ALA A 240 -26.04 -11.47 -5.73
C ALA A 240 -25.92 -13.00 -5.54
N ALA A 241 -25.46 -13.73 -6.57
CA ALA A 241 -25.20 -15.16 -6.52
C ALA A 241 -24.20 -15.57 -5.40
N HIS A 242 -23.22 -14.72 -5.08
CA HIS A 242 -22.28 -14.99 -3.98
C HIS A 242 -22.89 -14.74 -2.60
N ASN A 243 -23.80 -13.79 -2.48
CA ASN A 243 -24.45 -13.46 -1.21
C ASN A 243 -25.61 -14.41 -0.89
N GLU A 244 -26.25 -14.99 -1.91
CA GLU A 244 -27.35 -15.96 -1.75
C GLU A 244 -26.85 -17.36 -1.34
N ASN A 245 -25.59 -17.70 -1.63
CA ASN A 245 -24.98 -18.95 -1.19
C ASN A 245 -24.29 -18.76 0.18
N PRO A 246 -24.74 -19.42 1.27
CA PRO A 246 -24.17 -19.24 2.61
C PRO A 246 -22.66 -19.51 2.70
N SER A 247 -22.14 -20.45 1.91
CA SER A 247 -20.70 -20.76 1.90
C SER A 247 -19.88 -19.61 1.32
N CYS A 248 -20.39 -18.93 0.29
CA CYS A 248 -19.71 -17.79 -0.34
C CYS A 248 -19.91 -16.50 0.48
N ALA A 249 -21.12 -16.28 1.01
CA ALA A 249 -21.45 -15.10 1.79
C ALA A 249 -20.53 -14.89 3.00
N SER A 250 -20.06 -15.99 3.63
CA SER A 250 -19.14 -15.97 4.77
C SER A 250 -17.91 -15.07 4.58
N CYS A 251 -17.39 -15.01 3.35
CA CYS A 251 -16.23 -14.20 2.98
C CYS A 251 -16.66 -12.93 2.23
N HIS A 252 -17.62 -13.05 1.30
CA HIS A 252 -18.01 -11.96 0.40
C HIS A 252 -18.61 -10.74 1.12
N VAL A 253 -19.25 -10.93 2.28
CA VAL A 253 -19.73 -9.80 3.12
C VAL A 253 -18.61 -8.86 3.56
N ARG A 254 -17.35 -9.33 3.59
CA ARG A 254 -16.17 -8.55 3.99
C ARG A 254 -15.50 -7.82 2.82
N MET A 255 -15.97 -8.01 1.58
CA MET A 255 -15.29 -7.53 0.37
C MET A 255 -16.23 -6.86 -0.61
N ASP A 256 -17.33 -7.53 -1.00
CA ASP A 256 -18.13 -7.11 -2.14
C ASP A 256 -18.77 -5.75 -1.91
N GLY A 257 -19.31 -5.51 -0.71
CA GLY A 257 -19.89 -4.21 -0.33
C GLY A 257 -18.90 -3.06 -0.55
N ILE A 258 -17.65 -3.24 -0.12
CA ILE A 258 -16.56 -2.26 -0.28
C ILE A 258 -16.25 -2.03 -1.77
N GLY A 259 -16.10 -3.11 -2.54
CA GLY A 259 -15.79 -2.99 -3.96
C GLY A 259 -16.91 -2.37 -4.79
N LEU A 260 -18.16 -2.60 -4.39
CA LEU A 260 -19.35 -2.06 -5.07
C LEU A 260 -19.39 -0.52 -5.02
N ALA A 261 -18.77 0.10 -4.02
CA ALA A 261 -18.56 1.56 -3.94
C ALA A 261 -17.85 2.14 -5.17
N LEU A 262 -17.08 1.30 -5.85
CA LEU A 262 -16.19 1.67 -6.95
C LEU A 262 -16.80 1.33 -8.30
N GLU A 263 -18.02 0.79 -8.36
CA GLU A 263 -18.61 0.38 -9.63
C GLU A 263 -18.94 1.54 -10.57
N ASN A 264 -19.01 2.77 -10.06
CA ASN A 264 -19.01 3.98 -10.89
C ASN A 264 -17.70 4.20 -11.67
N PHE A 265 -16.72 3.31 -11.55
CA PHE A 265 -15.55 3.25 -12.42
C PHE A 265 -15.51 1.93 -13.18
N ASP A 266 -15.29 2.00 -14.49
CA ASP A 266 -15.11 0.82 -15.34
C ASP A 266 -13.80 0.07 -15.03
N ALA A 267 -13.52 -0.98 -15.80
CA ALA A 267 -12.35 -1.83 -15.57
C ALA A 267 -11.00 -1.16 -15.89
N LEU A 268 -10.99 -0.01 -16.58
CA LEU A 268 -9.79 0.81 -16.82
C LEU A 268 -9.69 1.98 -15.83
N GLY A 269 -10.79 2.34 -15.18
CA GLY A 269 -10.89 3.44 -14.23
C GLY A 269 -11.61 4.68 -14.78
N GLY A 270 -12.27 4.59 -15.94
CA GLY A 270 -13.13 5.63 -16.49
C GLY A 270 -14.44 5.73 -15.70
N PHE A 271 -14.94 6.95 -15.48
CA PHE A 271 -16.17 7.14 -14.70
C PHE A 271 -17.42 6.82 -15.52
N ARG A 272 -18.41 6.20 -14.86
CA ARG A 272 -19.69 5.80 -15.45
C ARG A 272 -20.82 5.84 -14.42
N THR A 273 -22.04 6.05 -14.92
CA THR A 273 -23.28 6.01 -14.10
C THR A 273 -24.16 4.81 -14.42
N HIS A 274 -23.85 4.08 -15.49
CA HIS A 274 -24.62 2.92 -15.94
C HIS A 274 -23.72 1.71 -16.19
N ASP A 275 -24.26 0.53 -15.92
CA ASP A 275 -23.68 -0.77 -16.25
C ASP A 275 -24.71 -1.56 -17.05
N GLN A 276 -24.37 -1.99 -18.27
CA GLN A 276 -25.33 -2.64 -19.18
C GLN A 276 -26.63 -1.84 -19.36
N ASN A 277 -26.53 -0.50 -19.48
CA ASN A 277 -27.64 0.46 -19.55
C ASN A 277 -28.57 0.52 -18.32
N LEU A 278 -28.17 -0.10 -17.20
CA LEU A 278 -28.88 0.00 -15.93
C LEU A 278 -28.14 0.96 -14.99
N PRO A 279 -28.85 1.75 -14.16
CA PRO A 279 -28.22 2.66 -13.22
C PRO A 279 -27.36 1.89 -12.20
N ILE A 280 -26.20 2.44 -11.87
CA ILE A 280 -25.30 1.87 -10.87
C ILE A 280 -25.75 2.32 -9.48
N ASP A 281 -26.01 1.35 -8.62
CA ASP A 281 -26.06 1.54 -7.17
C ASP A 281 -24.65 1.28 -6.61
N ALA A 282 -24.03 2.32 -6.04
CA ALA A 282 -22.70 2.27 -5.42
C ALA A 282 -22.76 2.32 -3.88
N SER A 283 -23.93 2.11 -3.29
CA SER A 283 -24.06 2.00 -1.84
C SER A 283 -23.47 0.69 -1.33
N GLY A 284 -22.93 0.69 -0.12
CA GLY A 284 -22.26 -0.49 0.42
C GLY A 284 -22.10 -0.45 1.92
N GLU A 285 -21.37 -1.43 2.42
CA GLU A 285 -21.06 -1.59 3.83
C GLU A 285 -19.63 -2.12 3.99
N VAL A 286 -18.91 -1.58 4.97
CA VAL A 286 -17.72 -2.23 5.53
C VAL A 286 -18.20 -3.07 6.70
N PHE A 287 -18.02 -4.39 6.59
CA PHE A 287 -18.53 -5.36 7.57
C PHE A 287 -18.09 -5.02 9.00
N GLY A 288 -19.06 -4.91 9.92
CA GLY A 288 -18.80 -4.59 11.33
C GLY A 288 -18.50 -3.11 11.60
N VAL A 289 -18.46 -2.25 10.58
CA VAL A 289 -18.12 -0.83 10.71
C VAL A 289 -19.33 0.05 10.39
N GLY A 290 -19.92 -0.10 9.20
CA GLY A 290 -21.07 0.72 8.82
C GLY A 290 -21.29 0.86 7.32
N LYS A 291 -22.41 1.50 6.99
CA LYS A 291 -22.87 1.73 5.62
C LYS A 291 -22.30 3.03 5.05
N PHE A 292 -22.17 3.08 3.73
CA PHE A 292 -21.70 4.25 3.00
C PHE A 292 -22.39 4.36 1.63
N ASP A 293 -22.20 5.50 0.97
CA ASP A 293 -22.60 5.71 -0.43
C ASP A 293 -21.41 6.16 -1.29
N GLY A 294 -21.13 5.38 -2.35
CA GLY A 294 -20.07 5.63 -3.32
C GLY A 294 -18.65 5.70 -2.74
N LEU A 295 -17.70 6.09 -3.60
CA LEU A 295 -16.28 6.24 -3.23
C LEU A 295 -16.07 7.25 -2.09
N ALA A 296 -16.78 8.38 -2.10
CA ALA A 296 -16.61 9.41 -1.09
C ALA A 296 -17.00 8.93 0.31
N GLY A 297 -18.15 8.25 0.44
CA GLY A 297 -18.58 7.65 1.70
C GLY A 297 -17.65 6.52 2.14
N LEU A 298 -17.20 5.66 1.20
CA LEU A 298 -16.23 4.62 1.51
C LEU A 298 -14.93 5.19 2.07
N ASN A 299 -14.36 6.20 1.42
CA ASN A 299 -13.12 6.84 1.87
C ASN A 299 -13.28 7.40 3.29
N GLN A 300 -14.37 8.11 3.56
CA GLN A 300 -14.66 8.65 4.90
C GLN A 300 -14.73 7.55 5.97
N LEU A 301 -15.39 6.44 5.66
CA LEU A 301 -15.53 5.33 6.60
C LEU A 301 -14.19 4.63 6.86
N VAL A 302 -13.39 4.40 5.81
CA VAL A 302 -12.07 3.75 5.89
C VAL A 302 -11.07 4.61 6.66
N VAL A 303 -11.00 5.92 6.40
CA VAL A 303 -10.04 6.81 7.11
C VAL A 303 -10.37 7.02 8.59
N ALA A 304 -11.61 6.72 8.99
CA ALA A 304 -12.03 6.75 10.37
C ALA A 304 -11.68 5.47 11.15
N GLN A 305 -11.22 4.40 10.48
CA GLN A 305 -10.90 3.14 11.16
C GLN A 305 -9.53 3.20 11.84
N PRO A 306 -9.42 2.78 13.12
CA PRO A 306 -8.11 2.66 13.77
C PRO A 306 -7.23 1.61 13.08
N ASP A 307 -7.83 0.55 12.54
CA ASP A 307 -7.10 -0.50 11.82
C ASP A 307 -6.35 0.03 10.60
N LEU A 308 -6.77 1.17 10.02
CA LEU A 308 -6.08 1.75 8.88
C LEU A 308 -4.64 2.18 9.21
N HIS A 309 -4.43 2.91 10.31
CA HIS A 309 -3.07 3.36 10.67
C HIS A 309 -2.25 2.19 11.21
N ARG A 310 -2.84 1.33 12.05
CA ARG A 310 -2.18 0.13 12.60
C ARG A 310 -1.69 -0.80 11.50
N CYS A 311 -2.53 -1.04 10.50
CA CYS A 311 -2.14 -1.84 9.34
C CYS A 311 -1.02 -1.19 8.54
N TRP A 312 -1.01 0.14 8.44
CA TRP A 312 0.04 0.89 7.77
C TRP A 312 1.38 0.76 8.49
N VAL A 313 1.39 0.92 9.81
CA VAL A 313 2.58 0.74 10.67
C VAL A 313 3.13 -0.67 10.52
N ARG A 314 2.30 -1.70 10.69
CA ARG A 314 2.71 -3.11 10.53
C ARG A 314 3.24 -3.40 9.13
N SER A 315 2.62 -2.84 8.09
CA SER A 315 3.08 -3.04 6.72
C SER A 315 4.45 -2.42 6.45
N LEU A 316 4.70 -1.22 6.96
CA LEU A 316 6.01 -0.59 6.87
C LEU A 316 7.05 -1.32 7.72
N TYR A 317 6.70 -1.76 8.92
CA TYR A 317 7.55 -2.58 9.78
C TYR A 317 8.01 -3.85 9.05
N ARG A 318 7.06 -4.62 8.49
CA ARG A 318 7.36 -5.84 7.72
C ARG A 318 8.27 -5.57 6.52
N HIS A 319 8.11 -4.42 5.88
CA HIS A 319 9.00 -4.01 4.79
C HIS A 319 10.41 -3.65 5.32
N ALA A 320 10.49 -3.01 6.48
CA ALA A 320 11.74 -2.58 7.10
C ALA A 320 12.56 -3.75 7.67
N THR A 321 11.90 -4.80 8.17
CA THR A 321 12.55 -5.96 8.82
C THR A 321 12.54 -7.23 7.98
N GLY A 322 11.71 -7.31 6.94
CA GLY A 322 11.61 -8.48 6.06
C GLY A 322 10.88 -9.69 6.67
N HIS A 323 10.19 -9.53 7.80
CA HIS A 323 9.42 -10.59 8.44
C HIS A 323 8.09 -10.08 9.02
N TYR A 324 7.20 -11.02 9.37
CA TYR A 324 6.01 -10.70 10.17
C TYR A 324 6.39 -10.39 11.61
N GLU A 325 5.67 -9.49 12.24
CA GLU A 325 5.83 -9.18 13.65
C GLU A 325 5.61 -10.42 14.52
N ALA A 326 6.46 -10.58 15.53
CA ALA A 326 6.31 -11.57 16.58
C ALA A 326 5.51 -10.97 17.75
N GLU A 327 5.06 -11.83 18.66
CA GLU A 327 4.39 -11.40 19.90
C GLU A 327 5.24 -10.42 20.72
N ALA A 328 6.58 -10.58 20.71
CA ALA A 328 7.51 -9.70 21.41
C ALA A 328 7.61 -8.29 20.81
N ASP A 329 7.15 -8.09 19.57
CA ASP A 329 7.17 -6.79 18.90
C ASP A 329 5.95 -5.92 19.25
N GLU A 330 4.90 -6.51 19.84
CA GLU A 330 3.58 -5.86 19.98
C GLU A 330 3.65 -4.55 20.77
N ASP A 331 4.29 -4.54 21.94
CA ASP A 331 4.42 -3.33 22.76
C ASP A 331 5.19 -2.21 22.04
N ALA A 332 6.23 -2.58 21.29
CA ALA A 332 7.01 -1.62 20.51
C ALA A 332 6.22 -1.07 19.32
N LEU A 333 5.39 -1.90 18.67
CA LEU A 333 4.52 -1.45 17.58
C LEU A 333 3.37 -0.55 18.08
N LEU A 334 2.83 -0.81 19.28
CA LEU A 334 1.87 0.07 19.94
C LEU A 334 2.48 1.43 20.28
N ASP A 335 3.75 1.48 20.71
CA ASP A 335 4.48 2.74 20.90
C ASP A 335 4.68 3.50 19.57
N VAL A 336 5.01 2.79 18.49
CA VAL A 336 5.12 3.40 17.15
C VAL A 336 3.76 3.94 16.67
N ASP A 337 2.67 3.19 16.88
CA ASP A 337 1.32 3.64 16.57
C ASP A 337 1.00 4.94 17.32
N ALA A 338 1.21 4.99 18.64
CA ALA A 338 0.95 6.18 19.46
C ALA A 338 1.75 7.40 18.98
N LYS A 339 3.04 7.23 18.69
CA LYS A 339 3.87 8.33 18.16
C LYS A 339 3.46 8.76 16.76
N PHE A 340 2.95 7.84 15.95
CA PHE A 340 2.37 8.19 14.66
C PHE A 340 1.12 9.05 14.84
N GLU A 341 0.25 8.74 15.80
CA GLU A 341 -0.89 9.61 16.15
C GLU A 341 -0.43 10.99 16.66
N ASP A 342 0.51 11.03 17.60
CA ASP A 342 1.07 12.27 18.18
C ASP A 342 1.72 13.17 17.12
N SER A 343 2.27 12.58 16.06
CA SER A 343 2.81 13.34 14.93
C SER A 343 1.74 14.06 14.11
N ASN A 344 0.44 13.79 14.34
CA ASN A 344 -0.66 14.03 13.42
C ASN A 344 -0.53 13.20 12.13
N TYR A 345 -0.18 11.93 12.29
CA TYR A 345 -0.06 10.93 11.24
C TYR A 345 0.85 11.33 10.07
N ARG A 346 2.07 11.82 10.37
CA ARG A 346 3.07 12.22 9.36
C ARG A 346 3.92 11.02 8.96
N LEU A 347 3.81 10.58 7.70
CA LEU A 347 4.53 9.39 7.23
C LEU A 347 6.05 9.52 7.33
N LYS A 348 6.62 10.71 7.06
CA LYS A 348 8.08 10.90 7.22
C LYS A 348 8.54 10.69 8.66
N GLN A 349 7.73 11.07 9.66
CA GLN A 349 8.04 10.80 11.05
C GLN A 349 7.87 9.31 11.37
N LEU A 350 6.84 8.65 10.83
CA LEU A 350 6.67 7.20 10.99
C LEU A 350 7.89 6.40 10.50
N LEU A 351 8.50 6.77 9.37
CA LEU A 351 9.74 6.13 8.90
C LEU A 351 10.86 6.19 9.95
N VAL A 352 10.99 7.32 10.63
CA VAL A 352 11.98 7.52 11.69
C VAL A 352 11.59 6.75 12.96
N GLU A 353 10.32 6.76 13.35
CA GLU A 353 9.88 6.08 14.57
C GLU A 353 10.00 4.55 14.45
N ILE A 354 9.76 3.97 13.26
CA ILE A 354 10.03 2.55 13.00
C ILE A 354 11.48 2.19 13.30
N VAL A 355 12.46 2.93 12.76
CA VAL A 355 13.88 2.56 12.95
C VAL A 355 14.38 2.80 14.37
N THR A 356 13.72 3.67 15.13
CA THR A 356 14.03 3.90 16.55
C THR A 356 13.31 2.95 17.49
N SER A 357 12.34 2.19 16.99
CA SER A 357 11.54 1.25 17.79
C SER A 357 12.38 0.09 18.30
N ASP A 358 11.94 -0.49 19.41
CA ASP A 358 12.61 -1.65 19.97
C ASP A 358 12.42 -2.89 19.09
N ALA A 359 11.29 -3.01 18.38
CA ALA A 359 11.06 -4.06 17.38
C ALA A 359 12.04 -4.00 16.19
N PHE A 360 12.64 -2.83 15.92
CA PHE A 360 13.65 -2.68 14.86
C PHE A 360 15.08 -2.90 15.36
N ARG A 361 15.34 -2.53 16.62
CA ARG A 361 16.69 -2.51 17.22
C ARG A 361 17.06 -3.81 17.94
N PHE A 362 16.10 -4.69 18.16
CA PHE A 362 16.30 -5.93 18.86
C PHE A 362 15.75 -7.09 18.05
N VAL A 363 16.28 -8.28 18.34
CA VAL A 363 15.81 -9.55 17.78
C VAL A 363 15.60 -10.54 18.93
N ASP A 364 14.60 -11.39 18.79
CA ASP A 364 14.33 -12.44 19.76
C ASP A 364 15.52 -13.41 19.84
N ASN A 365 15.84 -13.89 21.05
CA ASN A 365 16.84 -14.94 21.23
C ASN A 365 16.32 -16.34 20.84
N ARG A 366 15.19 -16.41 20.12
CA ARG A 366 14.68 -17.66 19.56
C ARG A 366 15.58 -18.01 18.38
N GLY A 367 16.55 -18.88 18.64
CA GLY A 367 17.33 -19.53 17.60
C GLY A 367 16.41 -20.07 16.52
N PHE A 368 16.86 -19.95 15.27
CA PHE A 368 16.20 -20.42 14.06
C PHE A 368 15.41 -21.72 14.21
#